data_AF-A0A9K3D7P8-F1
#
_entry.id   AF-A0A9K3D7P8-F1
#
_cell.length_a   1.000
_cell.length_b   1.000
_cell.length_c   1.000
_cell.angle_alpha   90.00
_cell.angle_beta   90.00
_cell.angle_gamma   90.00
#
_symmetry.space_group_name_H-M   'P 1'
#
loop_
_entity.id
_entity.type
_entity.pdbx_description
1 polymer ?
#
loop_
_entity_poly.entity_id
_entity_poly.type
_entity_poly.pdbx_seq_one_letter_code
_entity_poly.pdbx_strand_id
1 'polypeptide(L)' 'KRRAVWHLKWEGLDVEGCIDRVDGLDQDWLELECCVPPVKRQETEAALTALMGRMGLSVSDAVRTPYIAMLRAQTENR' A
#
# COMPACT_ATOMS: atom_id res chain seq x y z
N LYS A 1 15.38 3.77 -3.69
CA LYS A 1 13.96 4.00 -3.29
C LYS A 1 13.73 5.49 -3.07
N ARG A 2 12.72 6.08 -3.73
CA ARG A 2 12.21 7.43 -3.46
C ARG A 2 10.77 7.32 -2.95
N ARG A 3 10.39 8.16 -2.00
CA ARG A 3 9.12 8.07 -1.27
C ARG A 3 8.45 9.44 -1.19
N ALA A 4 7.17 9.50 -1.52
CA ALA A 4 6.31 10.67 -1.30
C ALA A 4 5.20 10.30 -0.32
N VAL A 5 5.20 10.95 0.85
CA VAL A 5 4.27 10.65 1.96
C VAL A 5 3.21 11.73 2.06
N TRP A 6 1.99 11.33 2.40
CA TRP A 6 0.88 12.22 2.72
C TRP A 6 0.04 11.63 3.86
N HIS A 7 -0.70 12.49 4.55
CA HIS A 7 -1.63 12.09 5.60
C HIS A 7 -3.05 12.56 5.27
N LEU A 8 -4.04 11.73 5.56
CA LEU A 8 -5.45 12.01 5.33
C LEU A 8 -6.29 11.46 6.47
N LYS A 9 -7.36 12.18 6.81
CA LYS A 9 -8.44 11.62 7.62
C LYS A 9 -9.50 10.98 6.73
N TRP A 10 -9.73 9.68 6.89
CA TRP A 10 -10.70 8.92 6.10
C TRP A 10 -11.55 8.04 7.01
N GLU A 11 -12.88 8.25 7.01
CA GLU A 11 -13.82 7.45 7.82
C GLU A 11 -13.44 7.36 9.33
N GLY A 12 -12.85 8.44 9.86
CA GLY A 12 -12.38 8.49 11.25
C GLY A 12 -11.02 7.81 11.50
N LEU A 13 -10.37 7.30 10.46
CA LEU A 13 -9.00 6.81 10.48
C LEU A 13 -8.01 7.93 10.13
N ASP A 14 -6.88 7.97 10.82
CA ASP A 14 -5.70 8.71 10.40
C ASP A 14 -4.87 7.78 9.49
N VAL A 15 -4.92 8.02 8.18
CA VAL A 15 -4.27 7.21 7.16
C VAL A 15 -2.98 7.91 6.71
N GLU A 16 -1.87 7.20 6.77
CA GLU A 16 -0.64 7.54 6.07
C GLU A 16 -0.66 6.86 4.70
N GLY A 17 -0.53 7.65 3.65
CA GLY A 17 -0.38 7.16 2.30
C GLY A 17 1.01 7.45 1.77
N CYS A 18 1.57 6.51 1.01
CA CYS A 18 2.91 6.62 0.49
C CYS A 18 2.97 6.12 -0.95
N ILE A 19 3.55 6.94 -1.84
CA ILE A 19 3.93 6.50 -3.19
C ILE A 19 5.44 6.23 -3.19
N ASP A 20 5.79 4.97 -3.45
CA ASP A 20 7.15 4.48 -3.50
C ASP A 20 7.59 4.18 -4.92
N ARG A 21 8.73 4.75 -5.30
CA ARG A 21 9.48 4.37 -6.50
C ARG A 21 10.71 3.59 -6.09
N VAL A 22 10.70 2.30 -6.36
CA VAL A 22 11.76 1.36 -5.95
C VAL A 22 12.62 1.02 -7.16
N ASP A 23 13.92 1.33 -7.06
CA ASP A 23 14.86 1.02 -8.14
C ASP A 23 14.92 -0.50 -8.36
N GLY A 24 14.77 -0.94 -9.61
CA GLY A 24 14.65 -2.36 -9.98
C GLY A 24 13.20 -2.81 -10.21
N LEU A 25 12.21 -2.14 -9.63
CA LEU A 25 10.79 -2.39 -9.92
C LEU A 25 10.28 -1.40 -10.98
N ASP A 26 9.55 -1.89 -11.96
CA ASP A 26 9.17 -1.12 -13.16
C ASP A 26 7.92 -0.24 -12.99
N GLN A 27 7.46 -0.07 -11.76
CA GLN A 27 6.24 0.68 -11.45
C GLN A 27 6.35 1.41 -10.11
N ASP A 28 5.48 2.41 -9.93
CA ASP A 28 5.27 3.07 -8.65
C ASP A 28 4.28 2.25 -7.80
N TRP A 29 4.48 2.28 -6.49
CA TRP A 29 3.72 1.48 -5.52
C TRP A 29 3.02 2.39 -4.52
N LEU A 30 1.73 2.13 -4.27
CA LEU A 30 0.97 2.80 -3.22
C LEU A 30 0.92 1.92 -1.97
N GLU A 31 1.33 2.48 -0.84
CA GLU A 31 1.10 1.94 0.50
C GLU A 31 0.05 2.80 1.21
N LEU A 32 -0.93 2.15 1.84
CA LEU A 32 -1.90 2.78 2.73
C LEU A 32 -1.80 2.12 4.09
N GLU A 33 -1.49 2.91 5.12
CA GLU A 33 -1.22 2.43 6.46
C GLU A 33 -2.00 3.24 7.49
N CYS A 34 -2.44 2.58 8.56
CA CYS A 34 -3.00 3.24 9.72
C CYS A 34 -2.83 2.35 10.95
N CYS A 35 -2.70 2.96 12.13
CA CYS A 35 -2.61 2.23 13.40
C CYS A 35 -3.98 2.18 14.08
N VAL A 36 -4.49 0.98 14.30
CA VAL A 36 -5.78 0.75 14.98
C VAL A 36 -5.66 -0.38 16.02
N PRO A 37 -6.52 -0.38 17.05
CA PRO A 37 -6.65 -1.54 17.93
C PRO A 37 -7.05 -2.80 17.15
N PRO A 38 -6.59 -4.02 17.55
CA PRO A 38 -6.87 -5.25 16.81
C PRO A 38 -8.36 -5.51 16.53
N VAL A 39 -9.24 -5.13 17.47
CA VAL A 39 -10.70 -5.28 17.33
C VAL A 39 -11.28 -4.51 16.13
N LYS A 40 -10.61 -3.45 15.67
CA LYS A 40 -11.05 -2.64 14.53
C LYS A 40 -10.49 -3.11 13.19
N ARG A 41 -9.69 -4.19 13.16
CA ARG A 41 -8.95 -4.61 11.96
C ARG A 41 -9.84 -4.80 10.74
N GLN A 42 -10.94 -5.55 10.86
CA GLN A 42 -11.81 -5.87 9.73
C GLN A 42 -12.50 -4.62 9.15
N GLU A 43 -13.03 -3.75 10.02
CA GLU A 43 -13.63 -2.47 9.61
C GLU A 43 -12.60 -1.57 8.92
N THR A 44 -11.37 -1.54 9.46
CA THR A 44 -10.26 -0.75 8.92
C THR A 44 -9.83 -1.27 7.55
N GLU A 45 -9.70 -2.58 7.36
CA GLU A 45 -9.39 -3.19 6.07
C GLU A 45 -10.46 -2.87 5.02
N ALA A 46 -11.74 -2.86 5.40
CA ALA A 46 -12.83 -2.46 4.51
C ALA A 46 -12.75 -0.96 4.13
N ALA A 47 -12.51 -0.08 5.10
CA ALA A 47 -12.35 1.36 4.88
C ALA A 47 -11.16 1.69 3.95
N LEU A 48 -10.01 1.03 4.16
CA LEU A 48 -8.84 1.17 3.29
C LEU A 48 -9.09 0.63 1.88
N THR A 49 -9.85 -0.46 1.76
CA THR A 49 -10.28 -0.99 0.45
C THR A 49 -11.17 0.00 -0.30
N ALA A 50 -12.09 0.67 0.41
CA ALA A 50 -12.92 1.72 -0.18
C ALA A 50 -12.09 2.95 -0.61
N LEU A 51 -11.10 3.35 0.21
CA LEU A 51 -10.18 4.43 -0.13
C LEU A 51 -9.34 4.10 -1.37
N MET A 52 -8.79 2.88 -1.45
CA MET A 52 -8.10 2.37 -2.64
C MET A 52 -8.99 2.44 -3.88
N GLY A 53 -10.27 2.06 -3.76
CA GLY A 53 -11.27 2.19 -4.82
C GLY A 53 -11.46 3.63 -5.33
N ARG A 54 -11.39 4.63 -4.44
CA ARG A 54 -11.45 6.06 -4.82
C ARG A 54 -10.23 6.52 -5.61
N MET A 55 -9.12 5.82 -5.48
CA MET A 55 -7.88 6.08 -6.22
C MET A 55 -7.82 5.33 -7.57
N GLY A 56 -8.91 4.63 -7.94
CA GLY A 56 -8.98 3.84 -9.17
C GLY A 56 -8.26 2.50 -9.09
N LEU A 57 -7.94 2.04 -7.88
CA LEU A 57 -7.28 0.76 -7.61
C LEU A 57 -8.30 -0.26 -7.10
N SER A 58 -7.99 -1.54 -7.33
CA SER A 58 -8.83 -2.68 -6.98
C SER A 58 -8.07 -3.67 -6.08
N VAL A 59 -8.80 -4.58 -5.43
CA VAL A 59 -8.19 -5.60 -4.57
C VAL A 59 -7.26 -6.53 -5.37
N SER A 60 -7.48 -6.69 -6.68
CA SER A 60 -6.56 -7.44 -7.53
C SER A 60 -5.23 -6.74 -7.79
N ASP A 61 -5.15 -5.41 -7.58
CA ASP A 61 -3.89 -4.66 -7.65
C ASP A 61 -3.08 -4.77 -6.35
N ALA A 62 -3.70 -5.25 -5.26
CA ALA A 62 -3.05 -5.35 -3.96
C ALA A 62 -1.97 -6.43 -3.95
N VAL A 63 -0.74 -6.03 -3.65
CA VAL A 63 0.41 -6.94 -3.56
C VAL A 63 0.76 -7.20 -2.11
N ARG A 64 0.82 -8.49 -1.73
CA ARG A 64 1.20 -8.94 -0.39
C ARG A 64 2.69 -9.21 -0.24
N THR A 65 3.43 -9.23 -1.35
CA THR A 65 4.84 -9.55 -1.39
C THR A 65 5.67 -8.31 -1.03
N PRO A 66 6.54 -8.37 -0.01
CA PRO A 66 7.42 -7.25 0.32
C PRO A 66 8.40 -6.94 -0.81
N TYR A 67 8.78 -5.66 -1.00
CA TYR A 67 9.68 -5.24 -2.08
C TYR A 67 10.97 -6.05 -2.17
N ILE A 68 11.58 -6.41 -1.04
CA ILE A 68 12.82 -7.19 -1.00
C ILE A 68 12.66 -8.57 -1.65
N ALA A 69 11.49 -9.20 -1.49
CA ALA A 69 11.21 -10.49 -2.10
C ALA A 69 10.96 -10.35 -3.61
N MET A 70 10.30 -9.27 -4.04
CA MET A 70 10.08 -9.00 -5.47
C MET A 70 11.41 -8.71 -6.21
N LEU A 71 12.30 -7.92 -5.61
CA LEU A 71 13.62 -7.63 -6.17
C LEU A 71 14.49 -8.89 -6.30
N ARG A 72 14.44 -9.79 -5.32
CA ARG A 72 15.15 -11.08 -5.39
C ARG A 72 14.63 -11.93 -6.56
N ALA A 73 13.31 -12.04 -6.70
CA ALA A 73 12.70 -12.81 -7.78
C ALA A 73 13.07 -12.28 -9.19
N GLN A 74 13.24 -10.97 -9.35
CA GLN A 74 13.72 -10.40 -10.62
C GLN A 74 15.20 -10.68 -10.91
N THR A 75 16.00 -10.84 -9.85
CA THR A 75 17.44 -11.11 -9.98
C THR A 75 17.70 -12.58 -10.32
N GLU A 76 16.89 -13.50 -9.80
CA GLU A 76 17.00 -14.95 -10.05
C GLU A 76 16.48 -15.36 -11.44
N ASN A 77 15.65 -14.52 -12.08
CA ASN A 77 15.09 -14.76 -13.41
C ASN A 77 15.86 -14.03 -14.54
N ARG A 78 17.04 -13.47 -14.26
CA ARG A 78 17.94 -12.82 -15.23
C ARG A 78 19.19 -13.65 -15.43
#